data_AF-A0A8J4T4N9-F1
#
_entry.id   AF-A0A8J4T4N9-F1
#
_cell.length_a   1.000
_cell.length_b   1.000
_cell.length_c   1.000
_cell.angle_alpha   90.00
_cell.angle_beta   90.00
_cell.angle_gamma   90.00
#
_symmetry.space_group_name_H-M   'P 1'
#
loop_
_entity.id
_entity.type
_entity.pdbx_description
1 polymer ?
#
loop_
_entity_poly.entity_id
_entity_poly.type
_entity_poly.pdbx_seq_one_letter_code
_entity_poly.pdbx_strand_id
1 'polypeptide(L)'
;MLRLTFSEKTLKCAFKNARRCISSFKYSDLSVTETKTRREKPAGNMGFGQYLTDHMLTIEWNLKGGWGKPEITELAPIPLSPAIKALHYATSAFEGFKVIKGVDKRSRLFRPEKHMERMRRSADRLCLPDFDPVELLECIKKLIRLDESWVPSGPGEALYVRPFIFGCDATLGVDISTKAILCTILSPVGAYFGPNKKGVSLYADPRFVRAWEGGGGAFKLSSNYAPTLYSQKFVKEKGCQTSLWLYGPEEALTEAGTMNIFVFWINESGEKELLTPPLSGLILPGVTRESILEITKAWNEFRVVEKNITMRQVLKAVEEKRLLHIFGTGTACVISPVAELCYKDERYAIPDTDDPDSVPQRILKEYRDIQLAVNGPHPWTHPIDQPAR
;
A
#
# COMPACT_ATOMS: atom_id res chain seq x y z
N MET A 1 -22.08 -16.89 -34.63
CA MET A 1 -23.39 -16.40 -34.14
C MET A 1 -23.92 -17.42 -33.14
N LEU A 2 -23.67 -17.23 -31.84
CA LEU A 2 -24.24 -18.03 -30.75
C LEU A 2 -24.39 -17.07 -29.57
N ARG A 3 -25.58 -16.47 -29.44
CA ARG A 3 -25.95 -15.59 -28.32
C ARG A 3 -26.39 -16.48 -27.16
N LEU A 4 -25.56 -16.58 -26.14
CA LEU A 4 -25.99 -17.08 -24.83
C LEU A 4 -26.72 -15.95 -24.11
N THR A 5 -28.04 -15.92 -24.24
CA THR A 5 -28.91 -15.05 -23.44
C THR A 5 -29.03 -15.61 -22.03
N PHE A 6 -28.11 -15.24 -21.15
CA PHE A 6 -28.37 -15.32 -19.71
C PHE A 6 -29.25 -14.13 -19.33
N SER A 7 -30.46 -14.42 -18.84
CA SER A 7 -31.41 -13.42 -18.37
C SER A 7 -30.79 -12.57 -17.25
N GLU A 8 -30.64 -11.27 -17.49
CA GLU A 8 -30.18 -10.27 -16.51
C GLU A 8 -30.98 -10.28 -15.20
N LYS A 9 -32.21 -10.80 -15.19
CA LYS A 9 -33.07 -10.84 -14.01
C LYS A 9 -32.60 -11.86 -12.96
N THR A 10 -31.94 -12.95 -13.38
CA THR A 10 -31.53 -14.02 -12.46
C THR A 10 -30.24 -13.67 -11.70
N LEU A 11 -29.31 -12.97 -12.36
CA LEU A 11 -28.10 -12.41 -11.73
C LEU A 11 -28.41 -11.19 -10.84
N LYS A 12 -29.31 -10.29 -11.27
CA LYS A 12 -29.70 -9.11 -10.47
C LYS A 12 -30.44 -9.50 -9.18
N CYS A 13 -31.18 -10.62 -9.16
CA CYS A 13 -31.93 -11.07 -7.97
C CYS A 13 -31.02 -11.72 -6.90
N ALA A 14 -29.97 -12.44 -7.31
CA ALA A 14 -28.99 -13.02 -6.38
C ALA A 14 -28.09 -11.96 -5.74
N PHE A 15 -27.72 -10.90 -6.47
CA PHE A 15 -26.83 -9.85 -5.97
C PHE A 15 -27.55 -8.70 -5.23
N LYS A 16 -28.82 -8.38 -5.54
CA LYS A 16 -29.55 -7.32 -4.80
C LYS A 16 -30.05 -7.75 -3.41
N ASN A 17 -30.31 -9.03 -3.20
CA ASN A 17 -30.79 -9.55 -1.91
C ASN A 17 -29.66 -10.03 -0.97
N ALA A 18 -28.40 -9.92 -1.40
CA ALA A 18 -27.21 -10.25 -0.60
C ALA A 18 -26.51 -9.02 0.01
N ARG A 19 -27.09 -7.81 -0.09
CA ARG A 19 -26.90 -6.75 0.93
C ARG A 19 -27.69 -7.09 2.20
N ARG A 20 -27.70 -8.36 2.60
CA ARG A 20 -28.08 -8.74 3.95
C ARG A 20 -27.01 -8.12 4.84
N CYS A 21 -27.44 -7.37 5.86
CA CYS A 21 -26.69 -7.17 7.09
C CYS A 21 -26.19 -8.53 7.60
N ILE A 22 -25.11 -9.06 7.05
CA ILE A 22 -24.32 -10.07 7.71
C ILE A 22 -23.49 -9.26 8.69
N SER A 23 -23.82 -9.41 9.97
CA SER A 23 -23.15 -8.73 11.07
C SER A 23 -21.63 -8.92 10.93
N SER A 24 -20.90 -7.81 10.87
CA SER A 24 -19.46 -7.81 11.08
C SER A 24 -19.14 -8.38 12.47
N PHE A 25 -17.92 -8.90 12.64
CA PHE A 25 -17.36 -9.07 13.98
C PHE A 25 -17.35 -7.72 14.72
N LYS A 26 -17.35 -7.78 16.05
CA LYS A 26 -17.37 -6.62 16.93
C LYS A 26 -16.13 -6.59 17.81
N TYR A 27 -15.54 -5.41 17.97
CA TYR A 27 -14.45 -5.15 18.90
C TYR A 27 -14.85 -5.50 20.35
N SER A 28 -16.13 -5.32 20.71
CA SER A 28 -16.65 -5.71 22.02
C SER A 28 -16.55 -7.21 22.31
N ASP A 29 -16.46 -8.05 21.26
CA ASP A 29 -16.36 -9.50 21.38
C ASP A 29 -14.92 -10.02 21.32
N LEU A 30 -13.94 -9.11 21.25
CA LEU A 30 -12.51 -9.42 21.14
C LEU A 30 -12.01 -10.20 22.35
N SER A 31 -11.46 -11.38 22.11
CA SER A 31 -10.70 -12.14 23.10
C SER A 31 -9.20 -11.81 22.98
N VAL A 32 -8.51 -11.77 24.12
CA VAL A 32 -7.05 -11.53 24.17
C VAL A 32 -6.40 -12.60 25.04
N THR A 33 -5.42 -13.30 24.47
CA THR A 33 -4.55 -14.24 25.16
C THR A 33 -3.12 -13.76 25.03
N GLU A 34 -2.55 -13.24 26.12
CA GLU A 34 -1.16 -12.74 26.12
C GLU A 34 -0.16 -13.91 26.02
N THR A 35 0.94 -13.68 25.29
CA THR A 35 2.04 -14.64 25.26
C THR A 35 2.69 -14.79 26.63
N LYS A 36 3.12 -16.02 26.94
CA LYS A 36 3.94 -16.30 28.13
C LYS A 36 5.43 -16.03 27.89
N THR A 37 5.84 -16.01 26.62
CA THR A 37 7.25 -15.87 26.21
C THR A 37 7.37 -14.75 25.20
N ARG A 38 8.09 -13.69 25.57
CA ARG A 38 8.35 -12.57 24.66
C ARG A 38 9.49 -12.90 23.71
N ARG A 39 9.33 -12.49 22.46
CA ARG A 39 10.37 -12.59 21.44
C ARG A 39 11.47 -11.58 21.71
N GLU A 40 12.68 -11.92 21.31
CA GLU A 40 13.81 -11.00 21.37
C GLU A 40 13.63 -9.88 20.34
N LYS A 41 13.84 -8.63 20.77
CA LYS A 41 13.76 -7.47 19.88
C LYS A 41 15.05 -7.33 19.09
N PRO A 42 15.00 -6.89 17.82
CA PRO A 42 16.19 -6.72 17.00
C PRO A 42 17.16 -5.71 17.63
N ALA A 43 18.43 -6.07 17.72
CA ALA A 43 19.53 -5.17 18.03
C ALA A 43 20.10 -4.60 16.72
N GLY A 44 19.85 -3.33 16.42
CA GLY A 44 20.38 -2.65 15.23
C GLY A 44 19.41 -2.63 14.04
N ASN A 45 19.88 -2.99 12.85
CA ASN A 45 19.10 -2.85 11.62
C ASN A 45 17.93 -3.84 11.57
N MET A 46 16.71 -3.33 11.67
CA MET A 46 15.48 -4.13 11.66
C MET A 46 15.12 -4.70 10.28
N GLY A 47 15.65 -4.13 9.20
CA GLY A 47 15.17 -4.45 7.84
C GLY A 47 13.68 -4.16 7.67
N PHE A 48 13.09 -4.63 6.56
CA PHE A 48 11.65 -4.53 6.32
C PHE A 48 11.02 -5.93 6.37
N GLY A 49 10.11 -6.17 7.33
CA GLY A 49 9.36 -7.42 7.43
C GLY A 49 10.17 -8.64 7.89
N GLN A 50 11.36 -8.44 8.46
CA GLN A 50 12.24 -9.54 8.91
C GLN A 50 11.94 -10.01 10.34
N TYR A 51 11.48 -9.09 11.20
CA TYR A 51 11.09 -9.37 12.57
C TYR A 51 9.58 -9.18 12.73
N LEU A 52 8.97 -10.01 13.55
CA LEU A 52 7.54 -9.95 13.89
C LEU A 52 7.38 -9.81 15.40
N THR A 53 6.30 -9.15 15.82
CA THR A 53 6.00 -8.92 17.24
C THR A 53 5.46 -10.17 17.93
N ASP A 54 5.13 -10.04 19.22
CA ASP A 54 4.72 -11.14 20.07
C ASP A 54 3.35 -11.71 19.71
N HIS A 55 2.43 -10.86 19.24
CA HIS A 55 1.03 -11.23 19.03
C HIS A 55 0.56 -11.05 17.59
N MET A 56 -0.56 -11.69 17.26
CA MET A 56 -1.31 -11.48 16.02
C MET A 56 -2.81 -11.41 16.29
N LEU A 57 -3.53 -10.68 15.44
CA LEU A 57 -5.00 -10.68 15.40
C LEU A 57 -5.46 -11.69 14.35
N THR A 58 -6.46 -12.51 14.67
CA THR A 58 -7.11 -13.46 13.77
C THR A 58 -8.62 -13.36 13.89
N ILE A 59 -9.33 -13.41 12.76
CA ILE A 59 -10.79 -13.40 12.69
C ILE A 59 -11.22 -14.36 11.59
N GLU A 60 -11.95 -15.41 11.97
CA GLU A 60 -12.46 -16.40 11.02
C GLU A 60 -13.82 -15.98 10.46
N TRP A 61 -14.09 -16.36 9.21
CA TRP A 61 -15.39 -16.22 8.59
C TRP A 61 -15.78 -17.51 7.87
N ASN A 62 -17.07 -17.84 7.91
CA ASN A 62 -17.63 -18.84 7.02
C ASN A 62 -19.03 -18.46 6.53
N LEU A 63 -19.42 -18.97 5.36
CA LEU A 63 -20.69 -18.64 4.72
C LEU A 63 -21.93 -18.99 5.56
N LYS A 64 -21.86 -20.02 6.41
CA LYS A 64 -23.00 -20.48 7.23
C LYS A 64 -23.21 -19.63 8.48
N GLY A 65 -22.13 -19.21 9.13
CA GLY A 65 -22.14 -18.54 10.44
C GLY A 65 -21.74 -17.06 10.41
N GLY A 66 -21.24 -16.55 9.28
CA GLY A 66 -20.68 -15.20 9.21
C GLY A 66 -19.31 -15.11 9.88
N TRP A 67 -19.01 -13.93 10.42
CA TRP A 67 -17.78 -13.67 11.16
C TRP A 67 -17.83 -14.29 12.56
N GLY A 68 -16.74 -14.95 12.95
CA GLY A 68 -16.48 -15.37 14.32
C GLY A 68 -16.02 -14.19 15.19
N LYS A 69 -15.71 -14.50 16.45
CA LYS A 69 -15.13 -13.51 17.37
C LYS A 69 -13.70 -13.17 16.94
N PRO A 70 -13.29 -11.89 17.04
CA PRO A 70 -11.90 -11.54 16.81
C PRO A 70 -11.05 -12.02 18.00
N GLU A 71 -9.84 -12.48 17.71
CA GLU A 71 -8.93 -13.03 18.73
C GLU A 71 -7.53 -12.45 18.56
N ILE A 72 -6.94 -11.96 19.65
CA ILE A 72 -5.51 -11.66 19.73
C ILE A 72 -4.83 -12.77 20.52
N THR A 73 -3.86 -13.43 19.90
CA THR A 73 -3.09 -14.53 20.50
C THR A 73 -1.60 -14.33 20.23
N GLU A 74 -0.76 -15.18 20.83
CA GLU A 74 0.64 -15.32 20.43
C GLU A 74 0.75 -15.54 18.91
N LEU A 75 1.76 -14.91 18.29
CA LEU A 75 2.09 -15.11 16.88
C LEU A 75 2.48 -16.58 16.64
N ALA A 76 1.67 -17.29 15.87
CA ALA A 76 1.84 -18.71 15.58
C ALA A 76 1.52 -19.06 14.12
N PRO A 77 2.00 -20.20 13.60
CA PRO A 77 1.57 -20.74 12.31
C PRO A 77 0.07 -21.02 12.28
N ILE A 78 -0.59 -20.78 11.15
CA ILE A 78 -2.01 -21.11 10.94
C ILE A 78 -2.10 -22.50 10.31
N PRO A 79 -2.67 -23.52 10.99
CA PRO A 79 -2.76 -24.89 10.47
C PRO A 79 -3.85 -24.99 9.39
N LEU A 80 -3.46 -24.86 8.12
CA LEU A 80 -4.38 -24.86 6.98
C LEU A 80 -4.19 -26.07 6.08
N SER A 81 -5.26 -26.44 5.38
CA SER A 81 -5.19 -27.44 4.32
C SER A 81 -4.26 -26.98 3.19
N PRO A 82 -3.49 -27.88 2.55
CA PRO A 82 -2.77 -27.53 1.33
C PRO A 82 -3.70 -27.20 0.16
N ALA A 83 -5.00 -27.48 0.26
CA ALA A 83 -6.01 -27.23 -0.77
C ALA A 83 -6.72 -25.87 -0.65
N ILE A 84 -6.23 -24.93 0.17
CA ILE A 84 -6.87 -23.62 0.29
C ILE A 84 -6.78 -22.78 -0.99
N LYS A 85 -7.88 -22.14 -1.38
CA LYS A 85 -7.92 -21.27 -2.58
C LYS A 85 -6.86 -20.17 -2.59
N ALA A 86 -6.47 -19.63 -1.44
CA ALA A 86 -5.40 -18.64 -1.36
C ALA A 86 -4.06 -19.12 -1.94
N LEU A 87 -3.72 -20.41 -1.79
CA LEU A 87 -2.48 -20.99 -2.33
C LEU A 87 -2.58 -21.26 -3.83
N HIS A 88 -3.74 -21.70 -4.31
CA HIS A 88 -3.93 -22.15 -5.70
C HIS A 88 -4.33 -21.02 -6.65
N TYR A 89 -5.14 -20.05 -6.18
CA TYR A 89 -5.78 -19.03 -7.02
C TYR A 89 -5.51 -17.60 -6.55
N ALA A 90 -4.54 -17.41 -5.63
CA ALA A 90 -4.16 -16.11 -5.09
C ALA A 90 -5.36 -15.30 -4.56
N THR A 91 -6.36 -15.97 -3.98
CA THR A 91 -7.55 -15.37 -3.36
C THR A 91 -7.18 -14.71 -2.03
N SER A 92 -6.36 -13.67 -2.09
CA SER A 92 -5.90 -12.90 -0.94
C SER A 92 -5.60 -11.43 -1.27
N ALA A 93 -5.86 -10.58 -0.30
CA ALA A 93 -5.57 -9.15 -0.33
C ALA A 93 -4.89 -8.72 0.98
N PHE A 94 -4.15 -7.63 0.96
CA PHE A 94 -3.44 -7.13 2.13
C PHE A 94 -3.40 -5.60 2.19
N GLU A 95 -3.10 -5.08 3.38
CA GLU A 95 -2.77 -3.68 3.63
C GLU A 95 -1.38 -3.53 4.27
N GLY A 96 -0.97 -2.28 4.45
CA GLY A 96 0.34 -1.85 4.83
C GLY A 96 0.36 -0.39 5.23
N PHE A 97 0.36 -0.14 6.54
CA PHE A 97 0.47 1.19 7.13
C PHE A 97 1.42 1.18 8.32
N LYS A 98 1.67 2.35 8.92
CA LYS A 98 2.66 2.53 9.98
C LYS A 98 2.02 3.12 11.23
N VAL A 99 2.53 2.66 12.38
CA VAL A 99 2.44 3.36 13.65
C VAL A 99 3.75 4.11 13.85
N ILE A 100 3.65 5.40 14.13
CA ILE A 100 4.79 6.28 14.33
C ILE A 100 4.69 6.90 15.73
N LYS A 101 5.81 6.93 16.45
CA LYS A 101 5.91 7.58 17.75
C LYS A 101 6.23 9.06 17.52
N GLY A 102 5.29 9.93 17.89
CA GLY A 102 5.43 11.37 17.70
C GLY A 102 6.43 12.02 18.67
N VAL A 103 6.69 13.32 18.45
CA VAL A 103 7.59 14.11 19.31
C VAL A 103 7.10 14.22 20.77
N ASP A 104 5.79 14.07 20.98
CA ASP A 104 5.14 14.02 22.29
C ASP A 104 5.10 12.60 22.88
N LYS A 105 5.87 11.66 22.31
CA LYS A 105 5.99 10.25 22.71
C LYS A 105 4.72 9.41 22.52
N ARG A 106 3.66 9.94 21.90
CA ARG A 106 2.44 9.17 21.60
C ARG A 106 2.53 8.44 20.27
N SER A 107 2.09 7.18 20.27
CA SER A 107 1.97 6.35 19.07
C SER A 107 0.73 6.74 18.25
N ARG A 108 0.90 6.92 16.93
CA ARG A 108 -0.18 7.36 16.03
C ARG A 108 -0.21 6.56 14.74
N LEU A 109 -1.41 6.39 14.20
CA LEU A 109 -1.66 5.96 12.82
C LEU A 109 -1.77 7.17 11.91
N PHE A 110 -1.43 6.99 10.64
CA PHE A 110 -1.60 8.01 9.59
C PHE A 110 -2.68 7.56 8.60
N ARG A 111 -3.76 8.33 8.51
CA ARG A 111 -4.94 8.12 7.64
C ARG A 111 -5.46 6.66 7.63
N PRO A 112 -5.64 6.02 8.80
CA PRO A 112 -6.02 4.61 8.87
C PRO A 112 -7.35 4.29 8.18
N GLU A 113 -8.29 5.24 8.14
CA GLU A 113 -9.57 5.13 7.46
C GLU A 113 -9.42 4.85 5.95
N LYS A 114 -8.45 5.50 5.30
CA LYS A 114 -8.16 5.28 3.87
C LYS A 114 -7.60 3.89 3.62
N HIS A 115 -6.82 3.36 4.56
CA HIS A 115 -6.29 2.01 4.50
C HIS A 115 -7.40 0.96 4.68
N MET A 116 -8.29 1.14 5.65
CA MET A 116 -9.42 0.22 5.87
C MET A 116 -10.36 0.20 4.65
N GLU A 117 -10.66 1.36 4.07
CA GLU A 117 -11.47 1.45 2.85
C GLU A 117 -10.83 0.71 1.67
N ARG A 118 -9.51 0.87 1.48
CA ARG A 118 -8.80 0.16 0.42
C ARG A 118 -8.74 -1.35 0.65
N MET A 119 -8.59 -1.79 1.90
CA MET A 119 -8.65 -3.21 2.25
C MET A 119 -10.03 -3.80 1.93
N ARG A 120 -11.10 -3.11 2.32
CA ARG A 120 -12.49 -3.51 2.04
C ARG A 120 -12.76 -3.65 0.53
N ARG A 121 -12.39 -2.63 -0.25
CA ARG A 121 -12.51 -2.70 -1.74
C ARG A 121 -11.69 -3.83 -2.34
N SER A 122 -10.53 -4.15 -1.77
CA SER A 122 -9.68 -5.25 -2.24
C SER A 122 -10.27 -6.62 -1.91
N ALA A 123 -10.90 -6.77 -0.74
CA ALA A 123 -11.64 -7.97 -0.35
C ALA A 123 -12.86 -8.19 -1.27
N ASP A 124 -13.64 -7.14 -1.51
CA ASP A 124 -14.80 -7.17 -2.42
C ASP A 124 -14.41 -7.61 -3.83
N ARG A 125 -13.29 -7.10 -4.37
CA ARG A 125 -12.78 -7.49 -5.70
C ARG A 125 -12.49 -8.99 -5.83
N LEU A 126 -12.21 -9.66 -4.70
CA LEU A 126 -11.95 -11.10 -4.61
C LEU A 126 -13.19 -11.91 -4.18
N CYS A 127 -14.35 -11.28 -4.03
CA CYS A 127 -15.56 -11.90 -3.47
C CYS A 127 -15.31 -12.48 -2.05
N LEU A 128 -14.39 -11.87 -1.29
CA LEU A 128 -14.18 -12.18 0.12
C LEU A 128 -15.19 -11.41 0.99
N PRO A 129 -15.48 -11.88 2.21
CA PRO A 129 -16.50 -11.26 3.05
C PRO A 129 -16.18 -9.79 3.39
N ASP A 130 -17.22 -8.96 3.33
CA ASP A 130 -17.17 -7.57 3.79
C ASP A 130 -17.10 -7.51 5.33
N PHE A 131 -16.60 -6.39 5.86
CA PHE A 131 -16.43 -6.15 7.29
C PHE A 131 -16.57 -4.66 7.63
N ASP A 132 -16.83 -4.37 8.90
CA ASP A 132 -16.87 -3.00 9.41
C ASP A 132 -15.44 -2.46 9.59
N PRO A 133 -15.04 -1.41 8.85
CA PRO A 133 -13.68 -0.86 8.91
C PRO A 133 -13.33 -0.27 10.29
N VAL A 134 -14.31 0.22 11.04
CA VAL A 134 -14.10 0.81 12.37
C VAL A 134 -13.82 -0.29 13.39
N GLU A 135 -14.59 -1.39 13.34
CA GLU A 135 -14.39 -2.55 14.21
C GLU A 135 -13.01 -3.19 13.99
N LEU A 136 -12.61 -3.36 12.72
CA LEU A 136 -11.27 -3.87 12.40
C LEU A 136 -10.17 -2.96 12.94
N LEU A 137 -10.32 -1.65 12.75
CA LEU A 137 -9.33 -0.68 13.20
C LEU A 137 -9.19 -0.68 14.73
N GLU A 138 -10.28 -0.83 15.49
CA GLU A 138 -10.21 -0.96 16.94
C GLU A 138 -9.52 -2.25 17.40
N CYS A 139 -9.81 -3.38 16.76
CA CYS A 139 -9.07 -4.63 17.02
C CYS A 139 -7.57 -4.48 16.75
N ILE A 140 -7.19 -3.85 15.62
CA ILE A 140 -5.79 -3.57 15.28
C ILE A 140 -5.14 -2.63 16.31
N LYS A 141 -5.85 -1.60 16.77
CA LYS A 141 -5.33 -0.70 17.81
C LYS A 141 -5.14 -1.41 19.14
N LYS A 142 -6.02 -2.33 19.53
CA LYS A 142 -5.81 -3.16 20.72
C LYS A 142 -4.58 -4.06 20.57
N LEU A 143 -4.34 -4.64 19.39
CA LEU A 143 -3.12 -5.40 19.09
C LEU A 143 -1.87 -4.52 19.23
N ILE A 144 -1.89 -3.30 18.65
CA ILE A 144 -0.77 -2.36 18.75
C ILE A 144 -0.50 -1.93 20.20
N ARG A 145 -1.55 -1.72 21.01
CA ARG A 145 -1.40 -1.40 22.45
C ARG A 145 -0.74 -2.55 23.21
N LEU A 146 -1.12 -3.79 22.90
CA LEU A 146 -0.52 -4.97 23.54
C LEU A 146 0.97 -5.09 23.19
N ASP A 147 1.32 -4.82 21.93
CA ASP A 147 2.68 -4.84 21.43
C ASP A 147 3.35 -3.45 21.43
N GLU A 148 2.91 -2.50 22.25
CA GLU A 148 3.38 -1.10 22.17
C GLU A 148 4.89 -0.98 22.39
N SER A 149 5.46 -1.89 23.20
CA SER A 149 6.90 -1.92 23.45
C SER A 149 7.72 -2.22 22.18
N TRP A 150 7.11 -2.75 21.12
CA TRP A 150 7.72 -2.97 19.81
C TRP A 150 7.72 -1.73 18.91
N VAL A 151 7.01 -0.65 19.29
CA VAL A 151 7.01 0.59 18.50
C VAL A 151 8.34 1.31 18.66
N PRO A 152 9.19 1.32 17.61
CA PRO A 152 10.49 1.97 17.68
C PRO A 152 10.34 3.50 17.78
N SER A 153 11.40 4.16 18.25
CA SER A 153 11.41 5.60 18.50
C SER A 153 12.52 6.35 17.76
N GLY A 154 13.37 5.65 16.99
CA GLY A 154 14.44 6.28 16.24
C GLY A 154 13.92 7.07 15.02
N PRO A 155 14.72 8.01 14.50
CA PRO A 155 14.35 8.79 13.32
C PRO A 155 14.04 7.91 12.10
N GLY A 156 12.84 8.07 11.54
CA GLY A 156 12.40 7.32 10.36
C GLY A 156 12.00 5.86 10.63
N GLU A 157 12.09 5.41 11.88
CA GLU A 157 11.62 4.09 12.31
C GLU A 157 10.10 4.09 12.52
N ALA A 158 9.48 2.93 12.37
CA ALA A 158 8.05 2.75 12.59
C ALA A 158 7.72 1.31 12.96
N LEU A 159 6.52 1.09 13.49
CA LEU A 159 5.93 -0.25 13.52
C LEU A 159 5.02 -0.41 12.30
N TYR A 160 5.35 -1.32 11.41
CA TYR A 160 4.55 -1.62 10.23
C TYR A 160 3.41 -2.58 10.59
N VAL A 161 2.20 -2.23 10.16
CA VAL A 161 0.98 -3.00 10.37
C VAL A 161 0.60 -3.69 9.06
N ARG A 162 0.44 -5.01 9.10
CA ARG A 162 0.10 -5.85 7.94
C ARG A 162 -1.21 -6.60 8.18
N PRO A 163 -2.37 -5.98 7.90
CA PRO A 163 -3.63 -6.71 7.78
C PRO A 163 -3.67 -7.46 6.46
N PHE A 164 -4.28 -8.64 6.45
CA PHE A 164 -4.50 -9.43 5.24
C PHE A 164 -5.72 -10.33 5.39
N ILE A 165 -6.40 -10.59 4.29
CA ILE A 165 -7.58 -11.46 4.22
C ILE A 165 -7.40 -12.45 3.07
N PHE A 166 -7.79 -13.71 3.30
CA PHE A 166 -7.61 -14.76 2.30
C PHE A 166 -8.67 -15.85 2.40
N GLY A 167 -9.00 -16.44 1.25
CA GLY A 167 -9.91 -17.58 1.14
C GLY A 167 -9.25 -18.87 1.61
N CYS A 168 -9.85 -19.55 2.58
CA CYS A 168 -9.28 -20.72 3.26
C CYS A 168 -10.14 -21.98 3.18
N ASP A 169 -11.14 -22.02 2.31
CA ASP A 169 -11.89 -23.24 2.05
C ASP A 169 -11.04 -24.28 1.32
N ALA A 170 -11.06 -25.52 1.82
CA ALA A 170 -10.21 -26.62 1.35
C ALA A 170 -10.81 -27.31 0.13
N THR A 171 -10.84 -26.61 -1.01
CA THR A 171 -11.36 -27.13 -2.28
C THR A 171 -10.52 -26.62 -3.45
N LEU A 172 -10.37 -27.44 -4.48
CA LEU A 172 -9.69 -27.07 -5.75
C LEU A 172 -10.67 -26.52 -6.81
N GLY A 173 -11.91 -26.21 -6.42
CA GLY A 173 -12.86 -25.55 -7.32
C GLY A 173 -12.52 -24.07 -7.45
N VAL A 174 -12.53 -23.54 -8.67
CA VAL A 174 -12.41 -22.08 -8.89
C VAL A 174 -13.79 -21.46 -8.73
N ASP A 175 -14.13 -21.12 -7.49
CA ASP A 175 -15.42 -20.53 -7.12
C ASP A 175 -15.26 -19.60 -5.90
N ILE A 176 -16.30 -18.84 -5.55
CA ILE A 176 -16.34 -17.95 -4.38
C ILE A 176 -15.95 -18.72 -3.11
N SER A 177 -15.11 -18.11 -2.28
CA SER A 177 -14.68 -18.72 -1.02
C SER A 177 -15.83 -18.80 -0.03
N THR A 178 -16.05 -19.99 0.53
CA THR A 178 -17.04 -20.20 1.59
C THR A 178 -16.46 -20.09 3.00
N LYS A 179 -15.12 -19.95 3.10
CA LYS A 179 -14.38 -19.69 4.33
C LYS A 179 -13.29 -18.68 4.05
N ALA A 180 -13.05 -17.78 4.98
CA ALA A 180 -11.97 -16.80 4.90
C ALA A 180 -11.38 -16.56 6.29
N ILE A 181 -10.15 -16.08 6.32
CA ILE A 181 -9.50 -15.61 7.54
C ILE A 181 -8.99 -14.19 7.27
N LEU A 182 -9.25 -13.28 8.21
CA LEU A 182 -8.62 -11.97 8.30
C LEU A 182 -7.60 -12.01 9.44
N CYS A 183 -6.35 -11.69 9.12
CA CYS A 183 -5.27 -11.61 10.10
C CYS A 183 -4.61 -10.23 10.11
N THR A 184 -4.00 -9.85 11.23
CA THR A 184 -3.05 -8.74 11.29
C THR A 184 -1.79 -9.14 12.06
N ILE A 185 -0.63 -8.88 11.46
CA ILE A 185 0.69 -9.02 12.09
C ILE A 185 1.41 -7.67 12.09
N LEU A 186 2.34 -7.51 13.04
CA LEU A 186 3.12 -6.29 13.20
C LEU A 186 4.61 -6.59 13.01
N SER A 187 5.35 -5.62 12.48
CA SER A 187 6.79 -5.75 12.20
C SER A 187 7.49 -4.42 12.46
N PRO A 188 8.50 -4.34 13.35
CA PRO A 188 9.27 -3.12 13.51
C PRO A 188 10.14 -2.91 12.26
N VAL A 189 10.18 -1.66 11.76
CA VAL A 189 10.92 -1.31 10.54
C VAL A 189 11.81 -0.10 10.77
N GLY A 190 13.02 -0.17 10.22
CA GLY A 190 13.99 0.92 10.27
C GLY A 190 13.72 2.02 9.24
N ALA A 191 14.56 3.05 9.27
CA ALA A 191 14.60 4.08 8.24
C ALA A 191 14.87 3.44 6.86
N TYR A 192 14.06 3.80 5.88
CA TYR A 192 14.14 3.21 4.53
C TYR A 192 15.40 3.65 3.76
N PHE A 193 15.84 4.89 4.00
CA PHE A 193 17.07 5.44 3.45
C PHE A 193 18.07 5.68 4.56
N GLY A 194 19.32 5.25 4.36
CA GLY A 194 20.44 5.66 5.20
C GLY A 194 20.82 7.13 4.93
N PRO A 195 21.67 7.73 5.79
CA PRO A 195 21.96 9.16 5.78
C PRO A 195 22.56 9.75 4.48
N ASN A 196 23.08 8.92 3.57
CA ASN A 196 23.82 9.38 2.37
C ASN A 196 23.29 8.79 1.05
N LYS A 197 21.99 8.52 0.93
CA LYS A 197 21.46 7.82 -0.25
C LYS A 197 21.04 8.78 -1.37
N LYS A 198 21.72 8.64 -2.51
CA LYS A 198 21.28 9.11 -3.83
C LYS A 198 19.94 8.45 -4.20
N GLY A 199 19.15 9.11 -5.07
CA GLY A 199 17.93 8.55 -5.63
C GLY A 199 18.09 7.16 -6.25
N VAL A 200 16.98 6.45 -6.43
CA VAL A 200 16.96 5.11 -7.03
C VAL A 200 17.12 5.19 -8.55
N SER A 201 17.66 4.13 -9.16
CA SER A 201 17.57 3.95 -10.61
C SER A 201 16.37 3.06 -10.96
N LEU A 202 15.63 3.48 -11.99
CA LEU A 202 14.45 2.80 -12.49
C LEU A 202 14.74 2.16 -13.85
N TYR A 203 14.31 0.92 -14.05
CA TYR A 203 14.36 0.25 -15.37
C TYR A 203 12.98 0.25 -16.02
N ALA A 204 12.87 0.86 -17.19
CA ALA A 204 11.64 0.98 -17.96
C ALA A 204 11.69 0.04 -19.17
N ASP A 205 10.91 -1.04 -19.10
CA ASP A 205 10.84 -2.06 -20.15
C ASP A 205 9.38 -2.33 -20.52
N PRO A 206 8.94 -1.91 -21.73
CA PRO A 206 7.54 -2.02 -22.13
C PRO A 206 7.07 -3.46 -22.33
N ARG A 207 7.97 -4.45 -22.32
CA ARG A 207 7.60 -5.89 -22.37
C ARG A 207 6.92 -6.37 -21.11
N PHE A 208 7.11 -5.69 -19.97
CA PHE A 208 6.51 -6.07 -18.70
C PHE A 208 5.40 -5.09 -18.31
N VAL A 209 4.17 -5.61 -18.23
CA VAL A 209 2.98 -4.84 -17.85
C VAL A 209 2.54 -5.25 -16.44
N ARG A 210 2.43 -4.27 -15.53
CA ARG A 210 2.02 -4.51 -14.14
C ARG A 210 0.50 -4.74 -13.99
N ALA A 211 -0.29 -3.99 -14.76
CA ALA A 211 -1.74 -3.98 -14.70
C ALA A 211 -2.31 -3.52 -16.05
N TRP A 212 -3.57 -3.84 -16.30
CA TRP A 212 -4.31 -3.50 -17.51
C TRP A 212 -5.74 -3.09 -17.18
N GLU A 213 -6.41 -2.39 -18.10
CA GLU A 213 -7.81 -1.99 -17.93
C GLU A 213 -8.73 -3.20 -17.73
N GLY A 214 -9.66 -3.09 -16.77
CA GLY A 214 -10.49 -4.22 -16.33
C GLY A 214 -9.79 -5.23 -15.40
N GLY A 215 -8.47 -5.11 -15.22
CA GLY A 215 -7.67 -5.95 -14.33
C GLY A 215 -7.85 -5.64 -12.84
N GLY A 216 -6.87 -6.05 -12.03
CA GLY A 216 -6.85 -5.87 -10.57
C GLY A 216 -5.98 -4.70 -10.08
N GLY A 217 -5.40 -3.90 -10.97
CA GLY A 217 -4.31 -2.96 -10.66
C GLY A 217 -4.61 -1.92 -9.58
N ALA A 218 -5.85 -1.47 -9.48
CA ALA A 218 -6.33 -0.51 -8.48
C ALA A 218 -6.64 -1.12 -7.10
N PHE A 219 -6.44 -2.42 -6.93
CA PHE A 219 -6.69 -3.16 -5.69
C PHE A 219 -5.39 -3.74 -5.15
N LYS A 220 -5.30 -3.94 -3.83
CA LYS A 220 -4.08 -4.41 -3.17
C LYS A 220 -4.08 -5.94 -3.03
N LEU A 221 -4.18 -6.61 -4.18
CA LEU A 221 -4.30 -8.07 -4.30
C LEU A 221 -2.93 -8.73 -4.39
N SER A 222 -2.74 -9.88 -3.76
CA SER A 222 -1.49 -10.65 -3.84
C SER A 222 -1.11 -11.01 -5.29
N SER A 223 -2.11 -11.26 -6.14
CA SER A 223 -1.94 -11.57 -7.57
C SER A 223 -1.26 -10.44 -8.37
N ASN A 224 -1.29 -9.20 -7.88
CA ASN A 224 -0.65 -8.06 -8.55
C ASN A 224 0.85 -7.96 -8.25
N TYR A 225 1.36 -8.71 -7.28
CA TYR A 225 2.75 -8.63 -6.82
C TYR A 225 3.56 -9.87 -7.24
N ALA A 226 2.98 -11.06 -7.22
CA ALA A 226 3.73 -12.28 -7.56
C ALA A 226 4.36 -12.23 -8.97
N PRO A 227 3.66 -11.78 -10.03
CA PRO A 227 4.25 -11.68 -11.38
C PRO A 227 5.39 -10.65 -11.48
N THR A 228 5.45 -9.65 -10.59
CA THR A 228 6.47 -8.60 -10.66
C THR A 228 7.86 -9.11 -10.30
N LEU A 229 7.96 -10.27 -9.63
CA LEU A 229 9.24 -10.87 -9.22
C LEU A 229 10.11 -11.24 -10.42
N TYR A 230 9.51 -11.69 -11.52
CA TYR A 230 10.25 -12.00 -12.74
C TYR A 230 10.85 -10.74 -13.35
N SER A 231 10.07 -9.65 -13.50
CA SER A 231 10.59 -8.35 -13.96
C SER A 231 11.71 -7.84 -13.03
N GLN A 232 11.53 -7.94 -11.71
CA GLN A 232 12.53 -7.49 -10.74
C GLN A 232 13.87 -8.23 -10.86
N LYS A 233 13.87 -9.48 -11.34
CA LYS A 233 15.11 -10.20 -11.69
C LYS A 233 15.86 -9.48 -12.81
N PHE A 234 15.21 -9.16 -13.92
CA PHE A 234 15.81 -8.43 -15.04
C PHE A 234 16.28 -7.03 -14.66
N VAL A 235 15.49 -6.31 -13.85
CA VAL A 235 15.87 -4.99 -13.35
C VAL A 235 17.20 -5.05 -12.62
N LYS A 236 17.40 -6.06 -11.77
CA LYS A 236 18.67 -6.26 -11.05
C LYS A 236 19.82 -6.61 -12.00
N GLU A 237 19.58 -7.45 -13.00
CA GLU A 237 20.58 -7.80 -14.03
C GLU A 237 21.01 -6.57 -14.84
N LYS A 238 20.12 -5.58 -15.02
CA LYS A 238 20.41 -4.28 -15.65
C LYS A 238 21.03 -3.27 -14.69
N GLY A 239 21.39 -3.67 -13.47
CA GLY A 239 22.00 -2.81 -12.46
C GLY A 239 21.04 -1.76 -11.88
N CYS A 240 19.73 -1.93 -12.06
CA CYS A 240 18.72 -1.02 -11.55
C CYS A 240 18.11 -1.49 -10.22
N GLN A 241 17.52 -0.58 -9.43
CA GLN A 241 16.90 -0.95 -8.16
C GLN A 241 15.45 -1.46 -8.32
N THR A 242 14.63 -0.83 -9.15
CA THR A 242 13.23 -1.25 -9.37
C THR A 242 12.71 -0.88 -10.76
N SER A 243 11.53 -1.38 -11.13
CA SER A 243 10.92 -1.13 -12.44
C SER A 243 10.24 0.23 -12.48
N LEU A 244 10.31 0.94 -13.60
CA LEU A 244 9.29 1.90 -14.01
C LEU A 244 8.28 1.16 -14.88
N TRP A 245 7.04 1.08 -14.42
CA TRP A 245 5.99 0.35 -15.13
C TRP A 245 5.41 1.22 -16.24
N LEU A 246 5.47 0.69 -17.47
CA LEU A 246 4.92 1.31 -18.66
C LEU A 246 3.63 0.61 -19.08
N TYR A 247 2.71 1.34 -19.70
CA TYR A 247 1.46 0.80 -20.21
C TYR A 247 1.07 1.37 -21.57
N GLY A 248 0.56 0.49 -22.42
CA GLY A 248 0.00 0.84 -23.73
C GLY A 248 1.05 1.21 -24.78
N PRO A 249 0.61 1.46 -26.02
CA PRO A 249 1.48 1.78 -27.15
C PRO A 249 2.23 3.10 -26.98
N GLU A 250 1.63 4.04 -26.24
CA GLU A 250 2.25 5.33 -25.91
C GLU A 250 3.26 5.24 -24.76
N GLU A 251 3.45 4.05 -24.18
CA GLU A 251 4.35 3.79 -23.07
C GLU A 251 4.14 4.77 -21.90
N ALA A 252 2.88 4.86 -21.47
CA ALA A 252 2.49 5.71 -20.36
C ALA A 252 3.09 5.21 -19.04
N LEU A 253 3.71 6.10 -18.28
CA LEU A 253 4.18 5.83 -16.93
C LEU A 253 3.00 5.52 -16.02
N THR A 254 3.12 4.47 -15.23
CA THR A 254 2.06 4.08 -14.27
C THR A 254 2.57 4.16 -12.83
N GLU A 255 3.54 3.32 -12.47
CA GLU A 255 4.05 3.19 -11.10
C GLU A 255 5.56 2.91 -11.10
N ALA A 256 6.25 3.18 -9.99
CA ALA A 256 7.66 2.86 -9.80
C ALA A 256 7.78 1.71 -8.77
N GLY A 257 8.00 0.49 -9.24
CA GLY A 257 8.03 -0.70 -8.39
C GLY A 257 6.70 -0.94 -7.69
N THR A 258 6.65 -0.66 -6.38
CA THR A 258 5.43 -0.74 -5.55
C THR A 258 4.92 0.63 -5.07
N MET A 259 5.40 1.69 -5.73
CA MET A 259 5.13 3.09 -5.39
C MET A 259 4.34 3.75 -6.53
N ASN A 260 3.47 4.70 -6.18
CA ASN A 260 2.97 5.63 -7.19
C ASN A 260 4.11 6.54 -7.66
N ILE A 261 4.01 7.12 -8.85
CA ILE A 261 5.04 8.01 -9.41
C ILE A 261 4.54 9.44 -9.53
N PHE A 262 5.44 10.39 -9.25
CA PHE A 262 5.28 11.80 -9.51
C PHE A 262 6.40 12.33 -10.40
N VAL A 263 6.05 13.26 -11.28
CA VAL A 263 6.99 13.97 -12.16
C VAL A 263 6.80 15.47 -11.92
N PHE A 264 7.86 16.16 -11.55
CA PHE A 264 7.89 17.61 -11.39
C PHE A 264 8.72 18.20 -12.52
N TRP A 265 8.14 19.10 -13.31
CA TRP A 265 8.81 19.69 -14.47
C TRP A 265 8.34 21.12 -14.73
N ILE A 266 8.94 21.75 -15.74
CA ILE A 266 8.44 22.95 -16.39
C ILE A 266 7.72 22.51 -17.68
N ASN A 267 6.46 22.87 -17.86
CA ASN A 267 5.71 22.54 -19.07
C ASN A 267 6.19 23.37 -20.28
N GLU A 268 5.63 23.12 -21.47
CA GLU A 268 6.02 23.81 -22.71
C GLU A 268 5.66 25.30 -22.71
N SER A 269 4.79 25.74 -21.80
CA SER A 269 4.42 27.14 -21.59
C SER A 269 5.28 27.84 -20.52
N GLY A 270 6.26 27.15 -19.93
CA GLY A 270 7.14 27.72 -18.89
C GLY A 270 6.60 27.62 -17.46
N GLU A 271 5.49 26.92 -17.23
CA GLU A 271 4.87 26.81 -15.90
C GLU A 271 5.38 25.56 -15.16
N LYS A 272 5.62 25.68 -13.85
CA LYS A 272 5.93 24.53 -13.00
C LYS A 272 4.69 23.66 -12.82
N GLU A 273 4.84 22.36 -13.04
CA GLU A 273 3.77 21.37 -12.84
C GLU A 273 4.28 20.16 -12.06
N LEU A 274 3.47 19.69 -11.10
CA LEU A 274 3.60 18.40 -10.45
C LEU A 274 2.53 17.45 -10.98
N LEU A 275 2.98 16.35 -11.58
CA LEU A 275 2.15 15.40 -12.30
C LEU A 275 2.15 14.05 -11.61
N THR A 276 1.02 13.34 -11.68
CA THR A 276 0.95 11.91 -11.39
C THR A 276 -0.08 11.25 -12.30
N PRO A 277 0.07 9.98 -12.70
CA PRO A 277 -0.93 9.28 -13.50
C PRO A 277 -2.31 9.25 -12.80
N PRO A 278 -3.44 9.39 -13.54
CA PRO A 278 -4.78 9.38 -12.95
C PRO A 278 -5.18 7.98 -12.48
N LEU A 279 -6.19 7.90 -11.60
CA LEU A 279 -6.73 6.63 -11.11
C LEU A 279 -7.64 5.94 -12.15
N SER A 280 -7.04 5.41 -13.22
CA SER A 280 -7.73 4.78 -14.36
C SER A 280 -8.10 3.30 -14.15
N GLY A 281 -7.81 2.72 -12.99
CA GLY A 281 -7.89 1.27 -12.74
C GLY A 281 -6.54 0.55 -12.83
N LEU A 282 -5.55 1.17 -13.49
CA LEU A 282 -4.17 0.68 -13.58
C LEU A 282 -3.33 1.00 -12.34
N ILE A 283 -3.67 2.09 -11.64
CA ILE A 283 -2.87 2.67 -10.57
C ILE A 283 -3.48 2.29 -9.23
N LEU A 284 -2.65 1.85 -8.28
CA LEU A 284 -3.12 1.63 -6.92
C LEU A 284 -3.36 3.01 -6.26
N PRO A 285 -4.57 3.33 -5.77
CA PRO A 285 -4.82 4.58 -5.05
C PRO A 285 -4.06 4.63 -3.72
N GLY A 286 -2.81 5.10 -3.77
CA GLY A 286 -1.92 5.23 -2.62
C GLY A 286 -2.36 6.30 -1.64
N VAL A 287 -2.30 6.02 -0.33
CA VAL A 287 -2.64 6.99 0.72
C VAL A 287 -1.60 8.12 0.75
N THR A 288 -0.33 7.78 0.55
CA THR A 288 0.75 8.76 0.43
C THR A 288 0.57 9.63 -0.82
N ARG A 289 0.22 9.04 -1.98
CA ARG A 289 -0.12 9.79 -3.20
C ARG A 289 -1.24 10.80 -2.96
N GLU A 290 -2.35 10.37 -2.37
CA GLU A 290 -3.49 11.24 -2.06
C GLU A 290 -3.07 12.39 -1.13
N SER A 291 -2.29 12.08 -0.09
CA SER A 291 -1.80 13.08 0.87
C SER A 291 -0.85 14.10 0.23
N ILE A 292 0.03 13.67 -0.69
CA ILE A 292 0.92 14.58 -1.44
C ILE A 292 0.10 15.52 -2.33
N LEU A 293 -0.93 15.00 -3.01
CA LEU A 293 -1.84 15.83 -3.80
C LEU A 293 -2.55 16.87 -2.92
N GLU A 294 -3.02 16.48 -1.73
CA GLU A 294 -3.66 17.41 -0.79
C GLU A 294 -2.68 18.50 -0.29
N ILE A 295 -1.47 18.11 0.15
CA ILE A 295 -0.41 19.05 0.59
C ILE A 295 -0.07 20.05 -0.52
N THR A 296 0.27 19.54 -1.71
CA THR A 296 0.78 20.39 -2.80
C THR A 296 -0.30 21.26 -3.43
N LYS A 297 -1.56 20.83 -3.42
CA LYS A 297 -2.70 21.70 -3.79
C LYS A 297 -2.91 22.80 -2.76
N ALA A 298 -2.71 22.53 -1.47
CA ALA A 298 -2.83 23.54 -0.42
C ALA A 298 -1.72 24.62 -0.49
N TRP A 299 -0.51 24.26 -0.94
CA TRP A 299 0.56 25.24 -1.18
C TRP A 299 0.20 26.26 -2.27
N ASN A 300 -0.50 25.82 -3.31
CA ASN A 300 -0.93 26.68 -4.43
C ASN A 300 0.24 27.46 -5.12
N GLU A 301 1.43 26.86 -5.14
CA GLU A 301 2.66 27.47 -5.70
C GLU A 301 2.95 27.05 -7.16
N PHE A 302 2.38 25.93 -7.59
CA PHE A 302 2.55 25.34 -8.91
C PHE A 302 1.33 24.50 -9.27
N ARG A 303 1.19 24.16 -10.56
CA ARG A 303 0.05 23.39 -11.04
C ARG A 303 0.17 21.93 -10.58
N VAL A 304 -0.87 21.38 -9.97
CA VAL A 304 -0.92 19.96 -9.58
C VAL A 304 -1.93 19.23 -10.45
N VAL A 305 -1.48 18.26 -11.25
CA VAL A 305 -2.30 17.63 -12.30
C VAL A 305 -2.24 16.11 -12.26
N GLU A 306 -3.40 15.48 -12.24
CA GLU A 306 -3.55 14.05 -12.50
C GLU A 306 -3.75 13.84 -14.00
N LYS A 307 -2.69 13.47 -14.73
CA LYS A 307 -2.74 13.23 -16.19
C LYS A 307 -1.80 12.12 -16.63
N ASN A 308 -2.09 11.51 -17.76
CA ASN A 308 -1.19 10.53 -18.37
C ASN A 308 0.13 11.20 -18.74
N ILE A 309 1.24 10.51 -18.45
CA ILE A 309 2.61 10.95 -18.71
C ILE A 309 3.26 9.86 -19.54
N THR A 310 3.81 10.18 -20.71
CA THR A 310 4.46 9.17 -21.57
C THR A 310 5.98 9.23 -21.45
N MET A 311 6.64 8.10 -21.73
CA MET A 311 8.10 8.06 -21.80
C MET A 311 8.64 9.11 -22.77
N ARG A 312 8.00 9.29 -23.93
CA ARG A 312 8.35 10.34 -24.91
C ARG A 312 8.34 11.74 -24.31
N GLN A 313 7.33 12.09 -23.51
CA GLN A 313 7.26 13.40 -22.85
C GLN A 313 8.37 13.58 -21.81
N VAL A 314 8.67 12.53 -21.04
CA VAL A 314 9.74 12.55 -20.04
C VAL A 314 11.10 12.76 -20.71
N LEU A 315 11.41 11.99 -21.75
CA LEU A 315 12.69 12.10 -22.46
C LEU A 315 12.86 13.46 -23.14
N LYS A 316 11.80 13.99 -23.77
CA LYS A 316 11.80 15.37 -24.32
C LYS A 316 12.10 16.41 -23.23
N ALA A 317 11.49 16.27 -22.06
CA ALA A 317 11.73 17.19 -20.93
C ALA A 317 13.16 17.07 -20.36
N VAL A 318 13.78 15.89 -20.42
CA VAL A 318 15.20 15.70 -20.07
C VAL A 318 16.10 16.43 -21.07
N GLU A 319 15.90 16.20 -22.36
CA GLU A 319 16.68 16.83 -23.45
C GLU A 319 16.60 18.35 -23.41
N GLU A 320 15.39 18.89 -23.19
CA GLU A 320 15.13 20.33 -23.10
C GLU A 320 15.46 20.94 -21.72
N LYS A 321 16.03 20.15 -20.79
CA LYS A 321 16.37 20.57 -19.42
C LYS A 321 15.18 21.17 -18.63
N ARG A 322 13.97 20.71 -18.93
CA ARG A 322 12.72 21.11 -18.26
C ARG A 322 12.31 20.17 -17.14
N LEU A 323 12.82 18.94 -17.11
CA LEU A 323 12.57 18.00 -16.03
C LEU A 323 13.28 18.47 -14.75
N LEU A 324 12.54 18.60 -13.65
CA LEU A 324 13.09 19.02 -12.36
C LEU A 324 13.33 17.82 -11.45
N HIS A 325 12.29 17.01 -11.16
CA HIS A 325 12.41 15.83 -10.30
C HIS A 325 11.48 14.70 -10.74
N ILE A 326 11.88 13.46 -10.49
CA ILE A 326 10.98 12.30 -10.49
C ILE A 326 11.11 11.62 -9.14
N PHE A 327 9.99 11.21 -8.54
CA PHE A 327 10.02 10.44 -7.30
C PHE A 327 8.87 9.44 -7.22
N GLY A 328 9.17 8.29 -6.61
CA GLY A 328 8.17 7.32 -6.17
C GLY A 328 7.59 7.74 -4.82
N THR A 329 6.36 7.34 -4.53
CA THR A 329 5.73 7.51 -3.22
C THR A 329 4.98 6.26 -2.73
N GLY A 330 5.07 6.01 -1.43
CA GLY A 330 4.33 4.94 -0.75
C GLY A 330 4.67 4.85 0.73
N THR A 331 3.89 4.08 1.49
CA THR A 331 4.01 3.98 2.97
C THR A 331 5.43 3.66 3.45
N ALA A 332 6.17 2.83 2.70
CA ALA A 332 7.49 2.35 3.12
C ALA A 332 8.52 3.48 3.26
N CYS A 333 8.59 4.38 2.27
CA CYS A 333 9.63 5.40 2.15
C CYS A 333 9.09 6.85 2.19
N VAL A 334 7.77 7.03 2.08
CA VAL A 334 7.08 8.30 1.83
C VAL A 334 7.43 8.91 0.46
N ILE A 335 8.68 9.33 0.27
CA ILE A 335 9.24 9.83 -1.00
C ILE A 335 10.49 9.02 -1.31
N SER A 336 10.61 8.52 -2.53
CA SER A 336 11.82 7.89 -3.06
C SER A 336 12.29 8.67 -4.30
N PRO A 337 13.30 9.54 -4.17
CA PRO A 337 13.86 10.25 -5.32
C PRO A 337 14.34 9.26 -6.39
N VAL A 338 14.26 9.65 -7.65
CA VAL A 338 14.81 8.91 -8.80
C VAL A 338 16.00 9.68 -9.31
N ALA A 339 17.17 9.03 -9.33
CA ALA A 339 18.42 9.64 -9.83
C ALA A 339 18.73 9.22 -11.27
N GLU A 340 18.19 8.09 -11.73
CA GLU A 340 18.46 7.56 -13.06
C GLU A 340 17.26 6.79 -13.61
N LEU A 341 17.03 6.95 -14.91
CA LEU A 341 16.05 6.19 -15.67
C LEU A 341 16.78 5.43 -16.78
N CYS A 342 16.62 4.10 -16.79
CA CYS A 342 17.15 3.23 -17.82
C CYS A 342 16.02 2.80 -18.76
N TYR A 343 16.12 3.12 -20.04
CA TYR A 343 15.09 2.83 -21.04
C TYR A 343 15.72 2.48 -22.39
N LYS A 344 15.31 1.34 -22.98
CA LYS A 344 15.89 0.81 -24.23
C LYS A 344 17.43 0.77 -24.23
N ASP A 345 17.99 0.30 -23.12
CA ASP A 345 19.44 0.20 -22.84
C ASP A 345 20.20 1.54 -22.75
N GLU A 346 19.50 2.67 -22.88
CA GLU A 346 20.04 4.01 -22.61
C GLU A 346 19.81 4.41 -21.15
N ARG A 347 20.73 5.21 -20.60
CA ARG A 347 20.65 5.74 -19.23
C ARG A 347 20.48 7.26 -19.25
N TYR A 348 19.44 7.73 -18.57
CA TYR A 348 19.10 9.14 -18.45
C TYR A 348 19.27 9.56 -16.99
N ALA A 349 20.18 10.49 -16.74
CA ALA A 349 20.30 11.12 -15.43
C ALA A 349 19.07 11.97 -15.16
N ILE A 350 18.46 11.77 -13.99
CA ILE A 350 17.35 12.58 -13.51
C ILE A 350 17.93 13.56 -12.49
N PRO A 351 17.59 14.87 -12.56
CA PRO A 351 18.10 15.82 -11.60
C PRO A 351 17.63 15.47 -10.18
N ASP A 352 18.61 15.11 -9.35
CA ASP A 352 18.46 14.85 -7.93
C ASP A 352 19.08 16.01 -7.15
N THR A 353 18.55 16.32 -5.97
CA THR A 353 19.03 17.43 -5.16
C THR A 353 18.92 17.13 -3.67
N ASP A 354 19.96 17.52 -2.95
CA ASP A 354 19.98 17.53 -1.48
C ASP A 354 19.43 18.84 -0.90
N ASP A 355 18.94 19.74 -1.77
CA ASP A 355 18.33 21.01 -1.37
C ASP A 355 17.08 20.76 -0.51
N PRO A 356 17.08 21.15 0.78
CA PRO A 356 15.93 20.99 1.66
C PRO A 356 14.70 21.78 1.18
N ASP A 357 14.88 22.80 0.35
CA ASP A 357 13.81 23.64 -0.21
C ASP A 357 13.27 23.09 -1.54
N SER A 358 13.84 22.00 -2.05
CA SER A 358 13.29 21.30 -3.21
C SER A 358 11.90 20.73 -2.92
N VAL A 359 11.05 20.66 -3.94
CA VAL A 359 9.66 20.18 -3.80
C VAL A 359 9.58 18.79 -3.15
N PRO A 360 10.36 17.78 -3.56
CA PRO A 360 10.31 16.45 -2.91
C PRO A 360 10.71 16.48 -1.42
N GLN A 361 11.70 17.30 -1.04
CA GLN A 361 12.15 17.40 0.36
C GLN A 361 11.16 18.17 1.23
N ARG A 362 10.59 19.26 0.72
CA ARG A 362 9.50 19.99 1.39
C ARG A 362 8.28 19.09 1.62
N ILE A 363 7.89 18.29 0.63
CA ILE A 363 6.79 17.32 0.75
C ILE A 363 7.11 16.29 1.83
N LEU A 364 8.32 15.71 1.79
CA LEU A 364 8.75 14.70 2.76
C LEU A 364 8.75 15.27 4.19
N LYS A 365 9.26 16.50 4.36
CA LYS A 365 9.30 17.19 5.64
C LYS A 365 7.89 17.42 6.18
N GLU A 366 7.01 18.05 5.42
CA GLU A 366 5.65 18.35 5.88
C GLU A 366 4.86 17.08 6.20
N TYR A 367 4.95 16.06 5.32
CA TYR A 367 4.31 14.77 5.57
C TYR A 367 4.79 14.12 6.88
N ARG A 368 6.11 14.16 7.14
CA ARG A 368 6.69 13.63 8.39
C ARG A 368 6.32 14.48 9.60
N ASP A 369 6.32 15.80 9.48
CA ASP A 369 5.93 16.71 10.56
C ASP A 369 4.49 16.44 11.00
N ILE A 370 3.59 16.15 10.06
CA ILE A 370 2.23 15.69 10.34
C ILE A 370 2.24 14.34 11.07
N GLN A 371 2.98 13.34 10.56
CA GLN A 371 3.06 12.02 11.19
C GLN A 371 3.60 12.06 12.63
N LEU A 372 4.58 12.94 12.87
CA LEU A 372 5.26 13.12 14.15
C LEU A 372 4.54 14.10 15.09
N ALA A 373 3.48 14.76 14.61
CA ALA A 373 2.76 15.82 15.32
C ALA A 373 3.67 16.98 15.78
N VAL A 374 4.63 17.38 14.94
CA VAL A 374 5.58 18.48 15.23
C VAL A 374 4.85 19.79 15.51
N ASN A 375 3.81 20.08 14.74
CA ASN A 375 2.98 21.27 14.89
C ASN A 375 1.67 20.98 15.66
N GLY A 376 1.65 19.92 16.47
CA GLY A 376 0.46 19.46 17.19
C GLY A 376 -0.41 18.45 16.41
N PRO A 377 -1.59 18.10 16.95
CA PRO A 377 -2.49 17.14 16.33
C PRO A 377 -2.97 17.57 14.94
N HIS A 378 -3.05 16.61 14.00
CA HIS A 378 -3.56 16.83 12.65
C HIS A 378 -4.73 15.87 12.37
N PRO A 379 -5.77 16.26 11.61
CA PRO A 379 -6.89 15.36 11.30
C PRO A 379 -6.51 14.04 10.63
N TRP A 380 -5.35 13.97 9.99
CA TRP A 380 -4.82 12.75 9.38
C TRP A 380 -4.14 11.79 10.37
N THR A 381 -3.89 12.20 11.61
CA THR A 381 -3.24 11.34 12.59
C THR A 381 -4.19 10.91 13.70
N HIS A 382 -4.18 9.60 13.98
CA HIS A 382 -5.07 8.97 14.94
C HIS A 382 -4.23 8.36 16.06
N PRO A 383 -4.25 8.94 17.28
CA PRO A 383 -3.61 8.34 18.44
C PRO A 383 -4.15 6.93 18.72
N ILE A 384 -3.26 6.00 19.06
CA ILE A 384 -3.61 4.59 19.32
C ILE A 384 -4.49 4.44 20.58
N ASP A 385 -4.35 5.35 21.54
CA ASP A 385 -5.07 5.42 22.82
C ASP A 385 -6.49 6.00 22.71
N GLN A 386 -6.84 6.63 21.59
CA GLN A 386 -8.19 7.15 21.33
C GLN A 386 -9.05 6.12 20.59
N PRO A 387 -10.39 6.22 20.59
CA PRO A 387 -11.26 5.43 19.70
C PRO A 387 -11.11 5.78 18.22
N ALA A 388 -11.42 4.84 17.34
CA ALA A 388 -11.50 5.04 15.90
C ALA A 388 -12.71 5.93 15.59
N ARG A 389 -12.57 6.74 14.54
CA ARG A 389 -13.58 7.72 14.12
C ARG A 389 -14.19 7.30 12.80
#